data_AF-A0A948VQD6-F1
#
_entry.id   AF-A0A948VQD6-F1
#
_cell.length_a   1.000
_cell.length_b   1.000
_cell.length_c   1.000
_cell.angle_alpha   90.00
_cell.angle_beta   90.00
_cell.angle_gamma   90.00
#
_symmetry.space_group_name_H-M   'P 1'
#
loop_
_entity.id
_entity.type
_entity.pdbx_description
1 polymer ?
#
loop_
_entity_poly.entity_id
_entity_poly.type
_entity_poly.pdbx_seq_one_letter_code
_entity_poly.pdbx_strand_id
1 'polypeptide(L)' 'MMFPLNQPLLASAVGLSLVHTNKTLARLRRENLLAWSDGEIIVRDPDRLAKLAQFRE' A
#
# COMPACT_ATOMS: atom_id res chain seq x y z
N MET A 1 -6.38 11.95 -18.16
CA MET A 1 -7.26 11.94 -16.97
C MET A 1 -6.47 11.26 -15.87
N MET A 2 -6.06 11.97 -14.82
CA MET A 2 -5.29 11.38 -13.72
C MET A 2 -6.26 10.55 -12.88
N PHE A 3 -5.93 9.29 -12.58
CA PHE A 3 -6.74 8.43 -11.70
C PHE A 3 -6.10 8.51 -10.31
N PRO A 4 -6.51 9.46 -9.44
CA PRO A 4 -5.84 9.66 -8.17
C PRO A 4 -6.05 8.42 -7.30
N LEU A 5 -4.97 7.67 -7.05
CA LEU A 5 -5.03 6.52 -6.17
C LEU A 5 -5.28 7.04 -4.75
N ASN A 6 -6.46 6.74 -4.21
CA ASN A 6 -6.83 7.05 -2.83
C ASN A 6 -7.09 5.76 -2.04
N GLN A 7 -7.12 5.87 -0.71
CA GLN A 7 -7.24 4.72 0.19
C GLN A 7 -8.54 3.93 0.00
N PRO A 8 -9.73 4.55 -0.15
CA PRO A 8 -10.96 3.84 -0.48
C PRO A 8 -10.87 3.03 -1.77
N LEU A 9 -10.34 3.64 -2.83
CA LEU A 9 -10.18 2.98 -4.12
C LEU A 9 -9.21 1.79 -4.04
N LEU A 10 -8.08 1.94 -3.35
CA LEU A 10 -7.16 0.83 -3.12
C LEU A 10 -7.84 -0.30 -2.32
N ALA A 11 -8.57 0.05 -1.26
CA ALA A 11 -9.29 -0.93 -0.44
C ALA A 11 -10.28 -1.74 -1.29
N SER A 12 -11.05 -1.06 -2.14
CA SER A 12 -11.94 -1.71 -3.11
C SER A 12 -11.19 -2.60 -4.10
N ALA A 13 -10.04 -2.15 -4.61
CA ALA A 13 -9.24 -2.92 -5.58
C ALA A 13 -8.65 -4.20 -4.99
N VAL A 14 -8.25 -4.20 -3.71
CA VAL A 14 -7.66 -5.37 -3.04
C VAL A 14 -8.69 -6.22 -2.26
N GLY A 15 -9.97 -5.84 -2.27
CA GLY A 15 -11.03 -6.58 -1.57
C GLY A 15 -10.95 -6.50 -0.04
N LEU A 16 -10.30 -5.48 0.52
CA LEU A 16 -10.20 -5.26 1.97
C LEU A 16 -11.10 -4.10 2.41
N SER A 17 -11.54 -4.11 3.66
CA SER A 17 -12.24 -2.94 4.20
C SER A 17 -11.27 -1.77 4.40
N LEU A 18 -11.79 -0.54 4.28
CA LEU A 18 -10.98 0.69 4.40
C LEU A 18 -10.13 0.72 5.69
N VAL A 19 -10.70 0.26 6.82
CA VAL A 19 -9.99 0.27 8.11
C VAL A 19 -8.81 -0.70 8.13
N HIS A 20 -8.96 -1.88 7.53
CA HIS A 20 -7.88 -2.87 7.45
C HIS A 20 -6.81 -2.43 6.45
N THR A 21 -7.21 -1.88 5.31
CA THR A 21 -6.29 -1.28 4.32
C THR A 21 -5.44 -0.18 4.97
N ASN A 22 -6.07 0.74 5.70
CA ASN A 22 -5.36 1.83 6.37
C ASN A 22 -4.41 1.34 7.47
N LYS A 23 -4.81 0.31 8.23
CA LYS A 23 -3.92 -0.31 9.24
C LYS A 23 -2.67 -0.91 8.58
N THR A 24 -2.83 -1.59 7.45
CA THR A 24 -1.71 -2.16 6.68
C THR A 24 -0.80 -1.06 6.11
N LEU A 25 -1.36 -0.04 5.47
CA LEU A 25 -0.61 1.09 4.93
C LEU A 25 0.16 1.85 6.02
N ALA A 26 -0.45 2.06 7.19
CA ALA A 26 0.20 2.69 8.32
C ALA A 26 1.40 1.87 8.82
N ARG A 27 1.26 0.54 8.88
CA ARG A 27 2.38 -0.36 9.23
C ARG A 27 3.51 -0.24 8.21
N LEU A 28 3.21 -0.37 6.92
CA LEU A 28 4.20 -0.29 5.85
C LEU A 28 4.91 1.08 5.80
N ARG A 29 4.20 2.18 6.11
CA ARG A 29 4.80 3.52 6.27
C ARG A 29 5.74 3.59 7.47
N ARG A 30 5.35 3.04 8.63
CA ARG A 30 6.21 2.98 9.84
C ARG A 30 7.48 2.16 9.61
N GLU A 31 7.39 1.11 8.80
CA GLU A 31 8.55 0.28 8.44
C GLU A 31 9.39 0.87 7.30
N ASN A 32 9.04 2.08 6.82
CA ASN A 32 9.68 2.78 5.71
C ASN A 32 9.69 1.98 4.40
N LEU A 33 8.69 1.12 4.18
CA LEU A 33 8.55 0.29 2.97
C LEU A 33 7.72 0.98 1.88
N LEU A 34 6.88 1.94 2.26
CA LEU A 34 5.96 2.64 1.36
C LEU A 34 5.94 4.14 1.70
N ALA A 35 5.78 4.97 0.69
CA ALA A 35 5.31 6.35 0.81
C ALA A 35 4.06 6.54 -0.04
N TRP A 36 3.13 7.37 0.43
CA TRP A 36 1.94 7.74 -0.32
C TRP A 36 1.74 9.24 -0.21
N SER A 37 1.75 9.91 -1.35
CA SER A 37 1.47 11.34 -1.48
C SER A 37 0.91 11.62 -2.87
N ASP A 38 0.07 12.65 -3.00
CA ASP A 38 -0.48 13.14 -4.29
C ASP A 38 -1.14 12.09 -5.20
N GLY A 39 -1.74 11.05 -4.61
CA GLY A 39 -2.35 9.98 -5.40
C GLY A 39 -1.37 8.97 -5.99
N GLU A 40 -0.11 8.98 -5.54
CA GLU A 40 0.93 8.06 -5.93
C GLU A 40 1.39 7.19 -4.74
N ILE A 41 1.73 5.94 -5.02
CA ILE A 41 2.34 5.01 -4.07
C ILE A 41 3.75 4.69 -4.53
N ILE A 42 4.73 4.96 -3.67
CA ILE A 42 6.14 4.65 -3.89
C ILE A 42 6.51 3.48 -2.99
N VAL A 43 6.89 2.36 -3.58
CA VAL A 43 7.50 1.23 -2.88
C VAL A 43 8.99 1.50 -2.76
N ARG A 44 9.48 1.66 -1.53
CA ARG A 44 10.88 2.04 -1.26
C ARG A 44 11.85 0.86 -1.36
N ASP A 45 11.38 -0.32 -0.99
CA ASP A 45 12.16 -1.57 -0.98
C ASP A 45 11.25 -2.73 -1.44
N PRO A 46 11.21 -3.00 -2.76
CA PRO A 46 10.35 -4.03 -3.34
C PRO A 46 10.66 -5.44 -2.84
N ASP A 47 11.94 -5.76 -2.63
CA ASP A 47 12.39 -7.08 -2.18
C ASP A 47 11.96 -7.35 -0.74
N ARG A 48 12.20 -6.39 0.16
CA ARG A 48 11.75 -6.50 1.56
C ARG A 48 10.23 -6.51 1.66
N LEU A 49 9.54 -5.71 0.84
CA LEU A 49 8.08 -5.73 0.78
C LEU A 49 7.55 -7.08 0.30
N ALA A 50 8.13 -7.66 -0.76
CA ALA A 50 7.74 -8.97 -1.28
C ALA A 50 7.95 -10.07 -0.23
N LYS A 51 9.07 -10.03 0.51
CA LYS A 51 9.34 -10.97 1.61
C LYS A 51 8.34 -10.82 2.75
N LEU A 52 7.99 -9.59 3.14
CA LEU A 52 7.00 -9.32 4.18
C LEU A 52 5.60 -9.80 3.76
N ALA A 53 5.26 -9.62 2.48
CA ALA A 53 3.97 -9.99 1.91
C ALA A 53 3.88 -11.46 1.46
N GLN A 54 4.96 -12.23 1.58
CA GLN A 54 5.05 -13.61 1.09
C GLN A 54 4.65 -13.73 -0.39
N PHE A 55 4.95 -12.70 -1.19
CA PHE A 55 4.43 -12.54 -2.55
C PHE A 55 5.19 -13.33 -3.63
N ARG A 56 6.37 -13.87 -3.31
CA ARG A 56 7.23 -14.60 -4.26
C ARG A 56 7.77 -15.90 -3.68
N GLU A 57 6.90 -16.68 -3.05
CA GLU A 57 7.18 -18.08 -2.66
C GLU A 57 6.67 -19.06 -3.72
#